data_AF-A0A8H7EY30-F1
#
_entry.id   AF-A0A8H7EY30-F1
#
_cell.length_a   1.000
_cell.length_b   1.000
_cell.length_c   1.000
_cell.angle_alpha   90.00
_cell.angle_beta   90.00
_cell.angle_gamma   90.00
#
_symmetry.space_group_name_H-M   'P 1'
#
loop_
_entity.id
_entity.type
_entity.pdbx_description
1 polymer ?
#
loop_
_entity_poly.entity_id
_entity_poly.type
_entity_poly.pdbx_seq_one_letter_code
_entity_poly.pdbx_strand_id
1 'polypeptide(L)'
;MTDQPPATKKIIAIWPEWSATREYTVGAHASTPKFFVTALGWEVTRRVAQDFDLPFDNSNFASIQDLEIQLFPPLPPQATLSDLPDEMPLIALVSPPQSITNDVKQRIHNQRGGMSEMRNMMLEMQQAMKWQNEKIGELQKTNGQHDKKLEEMRKTMSGQYDKKMEEMRKTINGQNKTINGQNKRMEEMKKTINEKERQMEDMRCQNEKAVNSLKKDLEDVKRNMATLQASYEGLQHSVSFLHLRYLLDEARIKVATDLGESWDSLHQICKEKSYDLAGYLHSRLANSSFPLPKNSIHLICYPNSIRDQGNYAAHNATEDQVHLAITKVEAQDKRVALATLYEYVFQNRIVV
;
A
#
# COMPACT_ATOMS: atom_id res chain seq x y z
N MET A 1 -85.67 -51.40 -116.59
CA MET A 1 -85.14 -50.39 -115.64
C MET A 1 -85.53 -50.87 -114.26
N THR A 2 -84.68 -51.06 -113.24
CA THR A 2 -83.22 -50.93 -113.06
C THR A 2 -82.91 -51.48 -111.64
N ASP A 3 -81.63 -51.53 -111.29
CA ASP A 3 -81.02 -51.64 -109.94
C ASP A 3 -80.59 -53.03 -109.43
N GLN A 4 -79.44 -53.48 -109.94
CA GLN A 4 -78.48 -54.27 -109.15
C GLN A 4 -77.68 -53.31 -108.25
N PRO A 5 -77.38 -53.67 -106.97
CA PRO A 5 -76.56 -52.85 -106.09
C PRO A 5 -75.09 -52.79 -106.57
N PRO A 6 -74.37 -51.68 -106.34
CA PRO A 6 -72.99 -51.51 -106.78
C PRO A 6 -72.06 -52.48 -106.03
N ALA A 7 -71.16 -53.15 -106.76
CA ALA A 7 -70.17 -54.05 -106.18
C ALA A 7 -69.24 -53.30 -105.20
N THR A 8 -68.95 -53.88 -104.04
CA THR A 8 -68.08 -53.30 -103.01
C THR A 8 -66.96 -54.27 -102.61
N LYS A 9 -65.75 -53.76 -102.34
CA LYS A 9 -64.58 -54.56 -101.92
C LYS A 9 -64.02 -54.16 -100.56
N LYS A 10 -63.48 -55.14 -99.83
CA LYS A 10 -62.86 -54.94 -98.52
C LYS A 10 -61.34 -54.77 -98.64
N ILE A 11 -60.80 -53.81 -97.90
CA ILE A 11 -59.36 -53.52 -97.82
C ILE A 11 -58.96 -53.50 -96.34
N ILE A 12 -57.87 -54.18 -95.99
CA ILE A 12 -57.33 -54.22 -94.63
C ILE A 12 -55.99 -53.49 -94.64
N ALA A 13 -55.90 -52.39 -93.90
CA ALA A 13 -54.65 -51.63 -93.77
C ALA A 13 -53.98 -51.96 -92.42
N ILE A 14 -52.68 -52.26 -92.47
CA ILE A 14 -51.87 -52.67 -91.32
C ILE A 14 -50.64 -51.76 -91.21
N TRP A 15 -50.38 -51.25 -90.00
CA TRP A 15 -49.23 -50.40 -89.69
C TRP A 15 -48.36 -51.09 -88.60
N PRO A 16 -47.25 -51.74 -88.98
CA PRO A 16 -46.47 -52.56 -88.05
C PRO A 16 -45.81 -51.77 -86.91
N GLU A 17 -45.21 -50.61 -87.21
CA GLU A 17 -44.44 -49.83 -86.24
C GLU A 17 -45.30 -49.27 -85.09
N TRP A 18 -46.60 -49.14 -85.33
CA TRP A 18 -47.57 -48.59 -84.38
C TRP A 18 -48.62 -49.61 -83.92
N SER A 19 -48.47 -50.88 -84.32
CA SER A 19 -49.35 -52.00 -83.93
C SER A 19 -50.85 -51.71 -84.16
N ALA A 20 -51.19 -51.05 -85.28
CA ALA A 20 -52.56 -50.65 -85.61
C ALA A 20 -53.05 -51.33 -86.89
N THR A 21 -54.29 -51.84 -86.86
CA THR A 21 -54.95 -52.50 -88.02
C THR A 21 -56.37 -51.93 -88.19
N ARG A 22 -56.79 -51.66 -89.43
CA ARG A 22 -58.17 -51.24 -89.75
C ARG A 22 -58.69 -51.82 -91.05
N GLU A 23 -59.98 -52.13 -91.06
CA GLU A 23 -60.71 -52.61 -92.24
C GLU A 23 -61.60 -51.52 -92.84
N TYR A 24 -61.69 -51.49 -94.17
CA TYR A 24 -62.50 -50.54 -94.93
C TYR A 24 -63.28 -51.27 -96.04
N THR A 25 -64.47 -50.77 -96.38
CA THR A 25 -65.30 -51.30 -97.48
C THR A 25 -65.53 -50.20 -98.51
N VAL A 26 -65.23 -50.45 -99.79
CA VAL A 26 -65.18 -49.42 -100.85
C VAL A 26 -65.99 -49.85 -102.08
N GLY A 27 -66.70 -48.93 -102.74
CA GLY A 27 -67.47 -49.21 -103.97
C GLY A 27 -66.61 -49.26 -105.25
N ALA A 28 -66.98 -50.14 -106.19
CA ALA A 28 -66.18 -50.51 -107.38
C ALA A 28 -65.96 -49.39 -108.43
N HIS A 29 -66.64 -48.25 -108.33
CA HIS A 29 -66.50 -47.14 -109.29
C HIS A 29 -65.48 -46.07 -108.88
N ALA A 30 -64.71 -46.30 -107.82
CA ALA A 30 -63.76 -45.33 -107.32
C ALA A 30 -62.32 -45.63 -107.76
N SER A 31 -61.58 -44.56 -108.02
CA SER A 31 -60.18 -44.43 -108.47
C SER A 31 -59.16 -45.39 -107.85
N THR A 32 -58.03 -45.58 -108.56
CA THR A 32 -56.93 -46.50 -108.26
C THR A 32 -56.60 -46.70 -106.76
N PRO A 33 -56.23 -47.94 -106.33
CA PRO A 33 -55.95 -48.27 -104.92
C PRO A 33 -55.01 -47.27 -104.22
N LYS A 34 -54.06 -46.70 -104.99
CA LYS A 34 -53.06 -45.75 -104.49
C LYS A 34 -53.69 -44.50 -103.88
N PHE A 35 -54.76 -43.96 -104.47
CA PHE A 35 -55.39 -42.72 -104.00
C PHE A 35 -56.09 -42.89 -102.65
N PHE A 36 -56.69 -44.06 -102.41
CA PHE A 36 -57.36 -44.38 -101.14
C PHE A 36 -56.38 -44.66 -100.01
N VAL A 37 -55.26 -45.33 -100.29
CA VAL A 37 -54.25 -45.57 -99.24
C VAL A 37 -53.53 -44.28 -98.84
N THR A 38 -53.38 -43.32 -99.75
CA THR A 38 -52.96 -41.95 -99.41
C THR A 38 -53.92 -41.29 -98.42
N ALA A 39 -55.24 -41.37 -98.65
CA ALA A 39 -56.24 -40.82 -97.72
C ALA A 39 -56.24 -41.53 -96.35
N LEU A 40 -55.95 -42.83 -96.32
CA LEU A 40 -55.77 -43.60 -95.08
C LEU A 40 -54.52 -43.21 -94.30
N GLY A 41 -53.41 -42.99 -95.00
CA GLY A 41 -52.19 -42.45 -94.42
C GLY A 41 -52.42 -41.10 -93.74
N TRP A 42 -53.18 -40.20 -94.38
CA TRP A 42 -53.58 -38.90 -93.82
C TRP A 42 -54.31 -39.02 -92.47
N GLU A 43 -55.25 -39.96 -92.34
CA GLU A 43 -56.06 -40.11 -91.12
C GLU A 43 -55.24 -40.63 -89.94
N VAL A 44 -54.31 -41.56 -90.19
CA VAL A 44 -53.44 -42.11 -89.14
C VAL A 44 -52.38 -41.09 -88.72
N THR A 45 -51.77 -40.39 -89.69
CA THR A 45 -50.86 -39.27 -89.41
C THR A 45 -51.53 -38.19 -88.56
N ARG A 46 -52.82 -37.90 -88.80
CA ARG A 46 -53.62 -37.00 -87.96
C ARG A 46 -53.75 -37.50 -86.54
N ARG A 47 -53.99 -38.81 -86.36
CA ARG A 47 -54.21 -39.38 -85.04
C ARG A 47 -52.94 -39.43 -84.21
N VAL A 48 -51.81 -39.80 -84.81
CA VAL A 48 -50.49 -39.73 -84.15
C VAL A 48 -50.15 -38.29 -83.80
N ALA A 49 -50.47 -37.32 -84.67
CA ALA A 49 -50.31 -35.92 -84.33
C ALA A 49 -51.16 -35.50 -83.11
N GLN A 50 -52.38 -36.03 -82.96
CA GLN A 50 -53.22 -35.76 -81.78
C GLN A 50 -52.71 -36.43 -80.50
N ASP A 51 -52.33 -37.71 -80.55
CA ASP A 51 -51.91 -38.44 -79.35
C ASP A 51 -50.55 -37.96 -78.79
N PHE A 52 -49.75 -37.26 -79.61
CA PHE A 52 -48.46 -36.68 -79.24
C PHE A 52 -48.41 -35.14 -79.25
N ASP A 53 -49.56 -34.46 -79.37
CA ASP A 53 -49.69 -32.99 -79.45
C ASP A 53 -48.71 -32.35 -80.47
N LEU A 54 -48.74 -32.88 -81.70
CA LEU A 54 -48.03 -32.35 -82.86
C LEU A 54 -48.98 -31.46 -83.69
N PRO A 55 -48.50 -30.34 -84.26
CA PRO A 55 -49.32 -29.49 -85.12
C PRO A 55 -49.69 -30.24 -86.41
N PHE A 56 -50.99 -30.47 -86.60
CA PHE A 56 -51.52 -31.06 -87.84
C PHE A 56 -52.00 -29.96 -88.78
N ASP A 57 -51.15 -29.56 -89.73
CA ASP A 57 -51.48 -28.59 -90.77
C ASP A 57 -51.55 -29.31 -92.13
N ASN A 58 -52.67 -29.16 -92.84
CA ASN A 58 -52.91 -29.76 -94.16
C ASN A 58 -51.90 -29.31 -95.21
N SER A 59 -51.12 -28.26 -94.94
CA SER A 59 -50.12 -27.69 -95.86
C SER A 59 -48.71 -28.30 -95.74
N ASN A 60 -48.34 -28.93 -94.61
CA ASN A 60 -46.97 -29.42 -94.37
C ASN A 60 -46.74 -30.91 -94.69
N PHE A 61 -47.79 -31.65 -95.08
CA PHE A 61 -47.68 -33.04 -95.57
C PHE A 61 -47.76 -33.10 -97.10
N ALA A 62 -47.08 -32.17 -97.77
CA ALA A 62 -47.08 -32.00 -99.23
C ALA A 62 -46.41 -33.14 -100.02
N SER A 63 -45.87 -34.18 -99.39
CA SER A 63 -45.51 -35.43 -100.07
C SER A 63 -45.91 -36.67 -99.27
N ILE A 64 -47.22 -36.93 -99.19
CA ILE A 64 -47.73 -38.30 -98.93
C ILE A 64 -47.36 -39.25 -100.11
N GLN A 65 -46.62 -38.75 -101.11
CA GLN A 65 -45.92 -39.56 -102.11
C GLN A 65 -44.80 -40.43 -101.50
N ASP A 66 -44.34 -40.13 -100.27
CA ASP A 66 -43.25 -40.86 -99.61
C ASP A 66 -43.74 -41.94 -98.61
N LEU A 67 -45.06 -42.19 -98.55
CA LEU A 67 -45.56 -43.37 -97.83
C LEU A 67 -45.21 -44.61 -98.64
N GLU A 68 -44.26 -45.39 -98.15
CA GLU A 68 -43.95 -46.69 -98.70
C GLU A 68 -45.11 -47.65 -98.38
N ILE A 69 -45.94 -47.90 -99.39
CA ILE A 69 -47.14 -48.71 -99.30
C ILE A 69 -46.91 -50.01 -100.05
N GLN A 70 -46.94 -51.13 -99.35
CA GLN A 70 -46.88 -52.46 -99.96
C GLN A 70 -48.27 -53.09 -99.98
N LEU A 71 -48.73 -53.44 -101.18
CA LEU A 71 -50.05 -54.05 -101.42
C LEU A 71 -49.93 -55.56 -101.66
N PHE A 72 -50.85 -56.33 -101.08
CA PHE A 72 -50.91 -57.78 -101.25
C PHE A 72 -52.32 -58.23 -101.66
N PRO A 73 -52.47 -58.97 -102.80
CA PRO A 73 -51.43 -59.30 -103.79
C PRO A 73 -50.98 -58.06 -104.59
N PRO A 74 -49.73 -58.04 -105.12
CA PRO A 74 -49.20 -56.89 -105.85
C PRO A 74 -49.96 -56.68 -107.18
N LEU A 75 -50.51 -55.48 -107.36
CA LEU A 75 -51.27 -55.12 -108.55
C LEU A 75 -50.38 -54.41 -109.59
N PRO A 76 -50.54 -54.69 -110.90
CA PRO A 76 -49.85 -53.95 -111.94
C PRO A 76 -50.36 -52.48 -112.01
N PRO A 77 -49.54 -51.52 -112.48
CA PRO A 77 -49.80 -50.08 -112.31
C PRO A 77 -51.10 -49.54 -112.94
N GLN A 78 -51.70 -50.31 -113.85
CA GLN A 78 -52.93 -49.94 -114.57
C GLN A 78 -54.16 -50.74 -114.12
N ALA A 79 -54.02 -51.67 -113.17
CA ALA A 79 -55.15 -52.43 -112.64
C ALA A 79 -56.04 -51.56 -111.76
N THR A 80 -57.34 -51.70 -111.95
CA THR A 80 -58.38 -51.06 -111.15
C THR A 80 -58.91 -52.03 -110.10
N LEU A 81 -59.57 -51.50 -109.06
CA LEU A 81 -60.14 -52.32 -107.98
C LEU A 81 -61.13 -53.37 -108.50
N SER A 82 -61.76 -53.12 -109.66
CA SER A 82 -62.67 -54.01 -110.36
C SER A 82 -62.00 -55.30 -110.87
N ASP A 83 -60.69 -55.28 -111.11
CA ASP A 83 -59.94 -56.40 -111.72
C ASP A 83 -59.54 -57.50 -110.71
N LEU A 84 -59.78 -57.27 -109.41
CA LEU A 84 -59.56 -58.27 -108.36
C LEU A 84 -60.74 -59.27 -108.29
N PRO A 85 -60.55 -60.50 -107.78
CA PRO A 85 -61.67 -61.38 -107.43
C PRO A 85 -62.50 -60.79 -106.27
N ASP A 86 -63.83 -60.94 -106.29
CA ASP A 86 -64.73 -60.34 -105.28
C ASP A 86 -64.56 -60.92 -103.86
N GLU A 87 -63.94 -62.09 -103.72
CA GLU A 87 -63.71 -62.76 -102.43
C GLU A 87 -62.34 -62.46 -101.78
N MET A 88 -61.47 -61.64 -102.41
CA MET A 88 -60.12 -61.42 -101.90
C MET A 88 -59.93 -60.01 -101.31
N PRO A 89 -59.65 -59.87 -99.99
CA PRO A 89 -59.35 -58.57 -99.39
C PRO A 89 -57.95 -58.10 -99.78
N LEU A 90 -57.83 -56.82 -100.12
CA LEU A 90 -56.53 -56.21 -100.43
C LEU A 90 -55.85 -55.78 -99.11
N ILE A 91 -54.62 -56.20 -98.86
CA ILE A 91 -53.88 -55.79 -97.66
C ILE A 91 -52.89 -54.68 -98.01
N ALA A 92 -52.94 -53.57 -97.28
CA ALA A 92 -52.01 -52.45 -97.42
C ALA A 92 -51.14 -52.31 -96.16
N LEU A 93 -49.84 -52.58 -96.29
CA LEU A 93 -48.85 -52.23 -95.28
C LEU A 93 -48.37 -50.80 -95.53
N VAL A 94 -48.45 -49.95 -94.51
CA VAL A 94 -48.13 -48.52 -94.64
C VAL A 94 -47.14 -48.13 -93.55
N SER A 95 -45.98 -47.60 -93.95
CA SER A 95 -44.96 -47.10 -93.01
C SER A 95 -45.18 -45.63 -92.66
N PRO A 96 -44.91 -45.18 -91.43
CA PRO A 96 -45.00 -43.76 -91.05
C PRO A 96 -44.12 -42.82 -91.88
N PRO A 97 -44.51 -41.55 -92.06
CA PRO A 97 -43.61 -40.51 -92.56
C PRO A 97 -42.41 -40.32 -91.61
N GLN A 98 -41.19 -40.42 -92.13
CA GLN A 98 -39.93 -40.31 -91.35
C GLN A 98 -39.80 -38.98 -90.59
N SER A 99 -40.44 -37.90 -91.06
CA SER A 99 -40.43 -36.59 -90.39
C SER A 99 -41.06 -36.63 -89.00
N ILE A 100 -42.16 -37.37 -88.83
CA ILE A 100 -42.88 -37.50 -87.55
C ILE A 100 -42.04 -38.33 -86.58
N THR A 101 -41.42 -39.39 -87.06
CA THR A 101 -40.55 -40.27 -86.26
C THR A 101 -39.35 -39.51 -85.70
N ASN A 102 -38.81 -38.54 -86.44
CA ASN A 102 -37.69 -37.72 -85.99
C ASN A 102 -38.11 -36.68 -84.94
N ASP A 103 -39.24 -36.00 -85.12
CA ASP A 103 -39.75 -35.00 -84.17
C ASP A 103 -40.10 -35.63 -82.81
N VAL A 104 -40.74 -36.80 -82.80
CA VAL A 104 -41.08 -37.52 -81.56
C VAL A 104 -39.80 -37.95 -80.83
N LYS A 105 -38.78 -38.46 -81.54
CA LYS A 105 -37.48 -38.80 -80.94
C LYS A 105 -36.79 -37.58 -80.32
N GLN A 106 -36.86 -36.42 -80.99
CA GLN A 106 -36.23 -35.19 -80.49
C GLN A 106 -36.94 -34.63 -79.25
N ARG A 107 -38.27 -34.69 -79.18
CA ARG A 107 -39.03 -34.33 -77.97
C ARG A 107 -38.72 -35.26 -76.79
N ILE A 108 -38.62 -36.57 -77.01
CA ILE A 108 -38.21 -37.53 -75.98
C ILE A 108 -36.78 -37.24 -75.50
N HIS A 109 -35.87 -36.88 -76.41
CA HIS A 109 -34.52 -36.49 -76.07
C HIS A 109 -34.49 -35.22 -75.21
N ASN A 110 -35.25 -34.19 -75.58
CA ASN A 110 -35.37 -32.93 -74.83
C ASN A 110 -36.01 -33.14 -73.45
N GLN A 111 -37.05 -33.97 -73.34
CA GLN A 111 -37.67 -34.32 -72.05
C GLN A 111 -36.71 -35.10 -71.14
N ARG A 112 -35.91 -36.04 -71.69
CA ARG A 112 -34.84 -36.72 -70.94
C ARG A 112 -33.74 -35.75 -70.50
N GLY A 113 -33.42 -34.76 -71.32
CA GLY A 113 -32.53 -33.64 -70.97
C GLY A 113 -33.04 -32.89 -69.74
N GLY A 114 -34.28 -32.38 -69.81
CA GLY A 114 -34.90 -31.66 -68.69
C GLY A 114 -35.05 -32.49 -67.41
N MET A 115 -35.36 -33.79 -67.52
CA MET A 115 -35.39 -34.70 -66.37
C MET A 115 -34.00 -34.96 -65.77
N SER A 116 -32.96 -34.94 -66.60
CA SER A 116 -31.56 -35.08 -66.13
C SER A 116 -31.09 -33.82 -65.42
N GLU A 117 -31.44 -32.64 -65.93
CA GLU A 117 -31.17 -31.35 -65.29
C GLU A 117 -31.89 -31.23 -63.94
N MET A 118 -33.17 -31.58 -63.88
CA MET A 118 -33.94 -31.57 -62.64
C MET A 118 -33.40 -32.57 -61.61
N ARG A 119 -32.92 -33.74 -62.05
CA ARG A 119 -32.23 -34.70 -61.18
C ARG A 119 -30.92 -34.15 -60.64
N ASN A 120 -30.12 -33.49 -61.48
CA ASN A 120 -28.85 -32.87 -61.05
C ASN A 120 -29.11 -31.75 -60.03
N MET A 121 -30.09 -30.88 -60.30
CA MET A 121 -30.49 -29.81 -59.37
C MET A 121 -30.99 -30.38 -58.03
N MET A 122 -31.75 -31.48 -58.03
CA MET A 122 -32.20 -32.14 -56.80
C MET A 122 -31.01 -32.72 -56.00
N LEU A 123 -30.00 -33.27 -56.67
CA LEU A 123 -28.78 -33.76 -56.04
C LEU A 123 -27.96 -32.62 -55.41
N GLU A 124 -27.79 -31.51 -56.13
CA GLU A 124 -27.13 -30.31 -55.61
C GLU A 124 -27.87 -29.75 -54.38
N MET A 125 -29.20 -29.68 -54.44
CA MET A 125 -30.03 -29.22 -53.31
C MET A 125 -29.92 -30.16 -52.11
N GLN A 126 -29.87 -31.48 -52.31
CA GLN A 126 -29.64 -32.44 -51.24
C GLN A 126 -28.24 -32.27 -50.61
N GLN A 127 -27.21 -32.04 -51.41
CA GLN A 127 -25.86 -31.77 -50.92
C GLN A 127 -25.80 -30.46 -50.12
N ALA A 128 -26.45 -29.41 -50.61
CA ALA A 128 -26.54 -28.12 -49.93
C ALA A 128 -27.27 -28.24 -48.58
N MET A 129 -28.40 -28.97 -48.53
CA MET A 129 -29.12 -29.24 -47.27
C MET A 129 -28.26 -30.02 -46.28
N LYS A 130 -27.51 -31.04 -46.75
CA LYS A 130 -26.61 -31.80 -45.89
C LYS A 130 -25.52 -30.90 -45.30
N TRP A 131 -24.90 -30.06 -46.12
CA TRP A 131 -23.88 -29.11 -45.68
C TRP A 131 -24.44 -28.09 -44.68
N GLN A 132 -25.65 -27.56 -44.91
CA GLN A 132 -26.32 -26.66 -43.97
C GLN A 132 -26.59 -27.33 -42.63
N ASN A 133 -27.09 -28.57 -42.63
CA ASN A 133 -27.33 -29.32 -41.40
C ASN A 133 -26.05 -29.60 -40.61
N GLU A 134 -24.95 -29.94 -41.30
CA GLU A 134 -23.64 -30.08 -40.67
C GLU A 134 -23.19 -28.75 -40.02
N LYS A 135 -23.35 -27.62 -40.71
CA LYS A 135 -23.02 -26.29 -40.17
C LYS A 135 -23.88 -25.88 -38.98
N ILE A 136 -25.18 -26.16 -39.01
CA ILE A 136 -26.07 -25.93 -37.88
C ILE A 136 -25.61 -26.76 -36.66
N GLY A 137 -25.23 -28.02 -36.88
CA GLY A 137 -24.70 -28.88 -35.82
C GLY A 137 -23.39 -28.37 -35.21
N GLU A 138 -22.47 -27.85 -36.02
CA GLU A 138 -21.25 -27.20 -35.53
C GLU A 138 -21.56 -25.95 -34.70
N LEU A 139 -22.41 -25.05 -35.20
CA LEU A 139 -22.80 -23.84 -34.49
C LEU A 139 -23.46 -24.15 -33.14
N GLN A 140 -24.34 -25.15 -33.09
CA GLN A 140 -24.96 -25.59 -31.84
C GLN A 140 -23.94 -26.09 -30.82
N LYS A 141 -22.93 -26.86 -31.26
CA LYS A 141 -21.84 -27.31 -30.38
C LYS A 141 -21.02 -26.14 -29.85
N THR A 142 -20.64 -25.20 -30.71
CA THR A 142 -19.89 -24.00 -30.32
C THR A 142 -20.69 -23.13 -29.34
N ASN A 143 -21.99 -22.95 -29.59
CA ASN A 143 -22.85 -22.17 -28.70
C ASN A 143 -22.98 -22.82 -27.33
N GLY A 144 -23.16 -24.15 -27.28
CA GLY A 144 -23.17 -24.89 -26.02
C GLY A 144 -21.83 -24.85 -25.25
N GLN A 145 -20.70 -24.71 -25.94
CA GLN A 145 -19.40 -24.47 -25.31
C GLN A 145 -19.29 -23.05 -24.73
N HIS A 146 -19.78 -22.05 -25.46
CA HIS A 146 -19.81 -20.66 -24.99
C HIS A 146 -20.69 -20.50 -23.75
N ASP A 147 -21.87 -21.13 -23.73
CA ASP A 147 -22.78 -21.09 -22.58
C ASP A 147 -22.14 -21.67 -21.32
N LYS A 148 -21.43 -22.81 -21.44
CA LYS A 148 -20.67 -23.39 -20.32
C LYS A 148 -19.59 -22.45 -19.82
N LYS A 149 -18.84 -21.82 -20.72
CA LYS A 149 -17.77 -20.89 -20.37
C LYS A 149 -18.30 -19.63 -19.69
N LEU A 150 -19.45 -19.11 -20.13
CA LEU A 150 -20.13 -17.99 -19.50
C LEU A 150 -20.60 -18.35 -18.08
N GLU A 151 -21.15 -19.54 -17.88
CA GLU A 151 -21.57 -20.00 -16.55
C GLU A 151 -20.38 -20.18 -15.60
N GLU A 152 -19.26 -20.75 -16.08
CA GLU A 152 -18.01 -20.84 -15.30
C GLU A 152 -17.47 -19.44 -14.91
N MET A 153 -17.49 -18.50 -15.86
CA MET A 153 -17.08 -17.12 -15.60
C MET A 153 -17.97 -16.46 -14.56
N ARG A 154 -19.29 -16.66 -14.64
CA ARG A 154 -20.27 -16.13 -13.68
C ARG A 154 -20.05 -16.69 -12.29
N LYS A 155 -19.81 -18.01 -12.17
CA LYS A 155 -19.48 -18.67 -10.90
C LYS A 155 -18.18 -18.15 -10.31
N THR A 156 -17.16 -17.92 -11.14
CA THR A 156 -15.88 -17.36 -10.68
C THR A 156 -16.05 -15.94 -10.15
N MET A 157 -16.79 -15.11 -10.90
CA MET A 157 -17.05 -13.72 -10.54
C MET A 157 -17.83 -13.59 -9.23
N SER A 158 -19.01 -14.23 -9.17
CA SER A 158 -19.87 -14.15 -7.99
C SER A 158 -19.34 -14.96 -6.80
N GLY A 159 -18.69 -16.09 -7.06
CA GLY A 159 -18.25 -17.01 -6.01
C GLY A 159 -16.94 -16.60 -5.35
N GLN A 160 -15.94 -16.19 -6.14
CA GLN A 160 -14.60 -15.93 -5.63
C GLN A 160 -14.31 -14.45 -5.46
N TYR A 161 -14.56 -13.65 -6.50
CA TYR A 161 -14.17 -12.24 -6.49
C TYR A 161 -15.05 -11.42 -5.54
N ASP A 162 -16.38 -11.57 -5.60
CA ASP A 162 -17.28 -10.83 -4.70
C ASP A 162 -17.04 -11.16 -3.22
N LYS A 163 -16.85 -12.44 -2.90
CA LYS A 163 -16.54 -12.87 -1.52
C LYS A 163 -15.22 -12.28 -1.03
N LYS A 164 -14.17 -12.35 -1.86
CA LYS A 164 -12.85 -11.80 -1.52
C LYS A 164 -12.90 -10.28 -1.34
N MET A 165 -13.69 -9.58 -2.16
CA MET A 165 -13.89 -8.13 -2.02
C MET A 165 -14.62 -7.79 -0.72
N GLU A 166 -15.63 -8.58 -0.32
CA GLU A 166 -16.35 -8.38 0.94
C GLU A 166 -15.45 -8.64 2.17
N GLU A 167 -14.65 -9.70 2.14
CA GLU A 167 -13.66 -9.97 3.19
C GLU A 167 -12.63 -8.84 3.32
N MET A 168 -12.16 -8.31 2.18
CA MET A 168 -11.25 -7.18 2.15
C MET A 168 -11.89 -5.92 2.75
N ARG A 169 -13.16 -5.62 2.41
CA ARG A 169 -13.90 -4.50 3.02
C ARG A 169 -14.04 -4.65 4.52
N LYS A 170 -14.38 -5.86 5.01
CA LYS A 170 -14.47 -6.13 6.46
C LYS A 170 -13.13 -5.93 7.16
N THR A 171 -12.05 -6.39 6.54
CA THR A 171 -10.68 -6.23 7.05
C THR A 171 -10.29 -4.75 7.14
N ILE A 172 -10.51 -3.99 6.07
CA ILE A 172 -10.24 -2.54 6.03
C ILE A 172 -11.06 -1.81 7.11
N ASN A 173 -12.34 -2.14 7.26
CA ASN A 173 -13.18 -1.52 8.28
C ASN A 173 -12.69 -1.86 9.70
N GLY A 174 -12.26 -3.10 9.94
CA GLY A 174 -11.64 -3.51 11.20
C GLY A 174 -10.36 -2.73 11.49
N GLN A 175 -9.47 -2.59 10.50
CA GLN A 175 -8.24 -1.82 10.61
C GLN A 175 -8.52 -0.33 10.90
N ASN A 176 -9.48 0.28 10.21
CA ASN A 176 -9.87 1.68 10.45
C ASN A 176 -10.37 1.91 11.87
N LYS A 177 -11.15 0.99 12.44
CA LYS A 177 -11.59 1.08 13.84
C LYS A 177 -10.40 1.02 14.81
N THR A 178 -9.45 0.13 14.55
CA THR A 178 -8.22 0.01 15.34
C THR A 178 -7.37 1.29 15.28
N ILE A 179 -7.14 1.82 14.07
CA ILE A 179 -6.40 3.08 13.87
C ILE A 179 -7.08 4.23 14.60
N ASN A 180 -8.41 4.34 14.51
CA ASN A 180 -9.14 5.40 15.21
C ASN A 180 -9.01 5.27 16.74
N GLY A 181 -9.08 4.04 17.26
CA GLY A 181 -8.82 3.76 18.68
C GLY A 181 -7.40 4.13 19.12
N GLN A 182 -6.40 3.81 18.30
CA GLN A 182 -5.00 4.18 18.54
C GLN A 182 -4.79 5.68 18.51
N ASN A 183 -5.37 6.40 17.55
CA ASN A 183 -5.30 7.87 17.46
C ASN A 183 -5.89 8.54 18.71
N LYS A 184 -7.04 8.05 19.20
CA LYS A 184 -7.64 8.58 20.43
C LYS A 184 -6.72 8.40 21.64
N ARG A 185 -6.11 7.22 21.80
CA ARG A 185 -5.13 6.96 22.87
C ARG A 185 -3.88 7.83 22.74
N MET A 186 -3.42 8.09 21.52
CA MET A 186 -2.27 8.94 21.26
C MET A 186 -2.55 10.39 21.67
N GLU A 187 -3.75 10.92 21.38
CA GLU A 187 -4.16 12.26 21.81
C GLU A 187 -4.29 12.37 23.34
N GLU A 188 -4.85 11.34 24.01
CA GLU A 188 -4.91 11.30 25.48
C GLU A 188 -3.51 11.26 26.11
N MET A 189 -2.61 10.47 25.54
CA MET A 189 -1.22 10.39 25.98
C MET A 189 -0.48 11.72 25.75
N LYS A 190 -0.69 12.39 24.62
CA LYS A 190 -0.12 13.71 24.33
C LYS A 190 -0.57 14.77 25.33
N LYS A 191 -1.86 14.79 25.69
CA LYS A 191 -2.37 15.69 26.75
C LYS A 191 -1.71 15.40 28.10
N THR A 192 -1.53 14.12 28.44
CA THR A 192 -0.88 13.71 29.69
C THR A 192 0.58 14.12 29.73
N ILE A 193 1.30 13.99 28.61
CA ILE A 193 2.70 14.44 28.49
C ILE A 193 2.79 15.95 28.69
N ASN A 194 1.97 16.73 27.98
CA ASN A 194 1.98 18.19 28.11
C ASN A 194 1.71 18.66 29.54
N GLU A 195 0.76 18.01 30.25
CA GLU A 195 0.48 18.34 31.64
C GLU A 195 1.67 18.01 32.55
N LYS A 196 2.31 16.84 32.37
CA LYS A 196 3.51 16.48 33.12
C LYS A 196 4.68 17.41 32.84
N GLU A 197 4.87 17.85 31.59
CA GLU A 197 5.87 18.85 31.22
C GLU A 197 5.63 20.18 31.94
N ARG A 198 4.38 20.63 31.98
CA ARG A 198 4.01 21.85 32.72
C ARG A 198 4.32 21.74 34.21
N GLN A 199 3.99 20.61 34.83
CA GLN A 199 4.30 20.34 36.24
C GLN A 199 5.80 20.28 36.52
N MET A 200 6.58 19.67 35.63
CA MET A 200 8.04 19.64 35.75
C MET A 200 8.65 21.04 35.65
N GLU A 201 8.16 21.89 34.75
CA GLU A 201 8.64 23.27 34.63
C GLU A 201 8.29 24.11 35.86
N ASP A 202 7.05 23.97 36.39
CA ASP A 202 6.63 24.64 37.61
C ASP A 202 7.52 24.23 38.81
N MET A 203 7.80 22.93 38.98
CA MET A 203 8.72 22.44 40.01
C MET A 203 10.15 22.95 39.81
N ARG A 204 10.63 23.02 38.56
CA ARG A 204 11.97 23.55 38.25
C ARG A 204 12.09 25.01 38.65
N CYS A 205 11.07 25.82 38.34
CA CYS A 205 11.02 27.23 38.74
C CYS A 205 10.99 27.42 40.26
N GLN A 206 10.25 26.57 40.98
CA GLN A 206 10.22 26.58 42.45
C GLN A 206 11.59 26.24 43.05
N ASN A 207 12.24 25.19 42.53
CA ASN A 207 13.57 24.79 42.97
C ASN A 207 14.62 25.87 42.70
N GLU A 208 14.57 26.51 41.54
CA GLU A 208 15.48 27.62 41.21
C GLU A 208 15.33 28.79 42.18
N LYS A 209 14.09 29.17 42.50
CA LYS A 209 13.82 30.22 43.52
C LYS A 209 14.35 29.83 44.90
N ALA A 210 14.13 28.59 45.32
CA ALA A 210 14.62 28.09 46.61
C ALA A 210 16.15 28.09 46.68
N VAL A 211 16.83 27.61 45.63
CA VAL A 211 18.30 27.62 45.55
C VAL A 211 18.85 29.04 45.60
N ASN A 212 18.24 29.98 44.87
CA ASN A 212 18.68 31.38 44.88
C ASN A 212 18.50 32.03 46.26
N SER A 213 17.41 31.72 46.98
CA SER A 213 17.21 32.15 48.36
C SER A 213 18.28 31.59 49.30
N LEU A 214 18.48 30.27 49.28
CA LEU A 214 19.48 29.60 50.12
C LEU A 214 20.90 30.11 49.84
N LYS A 215 21.21 30.41 48.58
CA LYS A 215 22.51 30.99 48.20
C LYS A 215 22.70 32.37 48.83
N LYS A 216 21.65 33.20 48.86
CA LYS A 216 21.69 34.51 49.52
C LYS A 216 21.89 34.35 51.03
N ASP A 217 21.12 33.47 51.66
CA ASP A 217 21.22 33.21 53.11
C ASP A 217 22.62 32.68 53.48
N LEU A 218 23.20 31.82 52.65
CA LEU A 218 24.57 31.33 52.85
C LEU A 218 25.61 32.45 52.81
N GLU A 219 25.48 33.38 51.87
CA GLU A 219 26.38 34.54 51.79
C GLU A 219 26.19 35.51 52.96
N ASP A 220 24.96 35.67 53.46
CA ASP A 220 24.67 36.45 54.67
C ASP A 220 25.31 35.79 55.91
N VAL A 221 25.17 34.48 56.07
CA VAL A 221 25.81 33.71 57.16
C VAL A 221 27.33 33.82 57.10
N LYS A 222 27.94 33.73 55.92
CA LYS A 222 29.40 33.90 55.77
C LYS A 222 29.86 35.29 56.22
N ARG A 223 29.14 36.35 55.84
CA ARG A 223 29.45 37.72 56.26
C ARG A 223 29.32 37.89 57.77
N ASN A 224 28.28 37.33 58.37
CA ASN A 224 28.09 37.35 59.81
C ASN A 224 29.20 36.57 60.54
N MET A 225 29.59 35.41 60.03
CA MET A 225 30.70 34.62 60.58
C MET A 225 32.02 35.38 60.56
N ALA A 226 32.35 36.04 59.43
CA ALA A 226 33.56 36.86 59.33
C ALA A 226 33.55 38.03 60.33
N THR A 227 32.40 38.68 60.50
CA THR A 227 32.23 39.76 61.48
C THR A 227 32.39 39.25 62.91
N LEU A 228 31.79 38.10 63.23
CA LEU A 228 31.88 37.48 64.54
C LEU A 228 33.32 37.05 64.85
N GLN A 229 34.02 36.48 63.86
CA GLN A 229 35.43 36.10 63.99
C GLN A 229 36.31 37.33 64.29
N ALA A 230 36.15 38.43 63.54
CA ALA A 230 36.88 39.66 63.80
C ALA A 230 36.60 40.23 65.19
N SER A 231 35.35 40.19 65.65
CA SER A 231 34.99 40.61 67.01
C SER A 231 35.60 39.70 68.07
N TYR A 232 35.65 38.39 67.84
CA TYR A 232 36.24 37.42 68.75
C TYR A 232 37.76 37.62 68.87
N GLU A 233 38.44 37.80 67.74
CA GLU A 233 39.88 38.11 67.70
C GLU A 233 40.19 39.42 68.44
N GLY A 234 39.38 40.46 68.25
CA GLY A 234 39.50 41.73 68.97
C GLY A 234 39.31 41.58 70.49
N LEU A 235 38.28 40.84 70.91
CA LEU A 235 38.06 40.53 72.33
C LEU A 235 39.22 39.72 72.92
N GLN A 236 39.68 38.68 72.23
CA GLN A 236 40.80 37.85 72.68
C GLN A 236 42.08 38.69 72.86
N HIS A 237 42.33 39.65 71.96
CA HIS A 237 43.46 40.57 72.06
C HIS A 237 43.34 41.46 73.30
N SER A 238 42.16 42.05 73.53
CA SER A 238 41.91 42.90 74.70
C SER A 238 42.03 42.14 76.03
N VAL A 239 41.48 40.92 76.12
CA VAL A 239 41.56 40.07 77.32
C VAL A 239 43.00 39.66 77.60
N SER A 240 43.80 39.38 76.58
CA SER A 240 45.23 39.05 76.76
C SER A 240 45.99 40.22 77.40
N PHE A 241 45.69 41.47 77.03
CA PHE A 241 46.31 42.63 77.70
C PHE A 241 45.89 42.79 79.16
N LEU A 242 44.66 42.43 79.53
CA LEU A 242 44.23 42.42 80.93
C LEU A 242 45.01 41.39 81.75
N HIS A 243 45.22 40.17 81.23
CA HIS A 243 46.05 39.15 81.86
C HIS A 243 47.50 39.61 82.04
N LEU A 244 48.10 40.19 81.00
CA LEU A 244 49.47 40.69 81.07
C LEU A 244 49.60 41.89 82.01
N ARG A 245 48.57 42.75 82.08
CA ARG A 245 48.54 43.87 83.02
C ARG A 245 48.53 43.39 84.47
N TYR A 246 47.71 42.40 84.77
CA TYR A 246 47.67 41.74 86.09
C TYR A 246 49.06 41.23 86.49
N LEU A 247 49.77 40.52 85.60
CA LEU A 247 51.14 40.07 85.86
C LEU A 247 52.11 41.22 86.19
N LEU A 248 52.06 42.32 85.44
CA LEU A 248 52.95 43.46 85.69
C LEU A 248 52.69 44.10 87.06
N ASP A 249 51.43 44.13 87.51
CA ASP A 249 51.08 44.73 88.79
C ASP A 249 51.38 43.77 89.96
N GLU A 250 51.15 42.46 89.81
CA GLU A 250 51.64 41.45 90.78
C GLU A 250 53.17 41.47 90.91
N ALA A 251 53.89 41.65 89.80
CA ALA A 251 55.34 41.82 89.82
C ALA A 251 55.76 43.07 90.61
N ARG A 252 55.05 44.20 90.48
CA ARG A 252 55.32 45.40 91.28
C ARG A 252 55.08 45.16 92.77
N ILE A 253 53.98 44.51 93.12
CA ILE A 253 53.65 44.17 94.51
C ILE A 253 54.74 43.27 95.10
N LYS A 254 55.18 42.26 94.36
CA LYS A 254 56.24 41.35 94.80
C LYS A 254 57.59 42.06 94.96
N VAL A 255 58.00 42.89 94.00
CA VAL A 255 59.24 43.69 94.12
C VAL A 255 59.18 44.63 95.32
N ALA A 256 58.06 45.31 95.53
CA ALA A 256 57.85 46.18 96.68
C ALA A 256 57.97 45.40 98.00
N THR A 257 57.34 44.23 98.07
CA THR A 257 57.39 43.32 99.23
C THR A 257 58.81 42.81 99.50
N ASP A 258 59.52 42.34 98.48
CA ASP A 258 60.90 41.83 98.59
C ASP A 258 61.88 42.92 99.04
N LEU A 259 61.60 44.19 98.70
CA LEU A 259 62.40 45.34 99.10
C LEU A 259 61.96 45.97 100.43
N GLY A 260 60.83 45.53 101.00
CA GLY A 260 60.27 46.05 102.25
C GLY A 260 59.70 47.47 102.16
N GLU A 261 59.39 47.95 100.95
CA GLU A 261 58.96 49.33 100.67
C GLU A 261 57.65 49.32 99.88
N SER A 262 56.87 50.41 99.93
CA SER A 262 55.72 50.56 99.02
C SER A 262 56.19 50.97 97.62
N TRP A 263 55.44 50.62 96.57
CA TRP A 263 55.80 51.01 95.19
C TRP A 263 55.86 52.55 95.03
N ASP A 264 54.97 53.28 95.70
CA ASP A 264 54.98 54.74 95.70
C ASP A 264 56.18 55.31 96.47
N SER A 265 56.59 54.67 97.57
CA SER A 265 57.82 55.01 98.31
C SER A 265 59.06 54.84 97.41
N LEU A 266 59.14 53.74 96.65
CA LEU A 266 60.25 53.49 95.72
C LEU A 266 60.33 54.57 94.64
N HIS A 267 59.18 54.96 94.07
CA HIS A 267 59.11 56.06 93.11
C HIS A 267 59.55 57.40 93.73
N GLN A 268 59.11 57.70 94.95
CA GLN A 268 59.44 58.94 95.64
C GLN A 268 60.94 59.02 96.00
N ILE A 269 61.53 57.92 96.48
CA ILE A 269 62.98 57.83 96.76
C ILE A 269 63.79 58.07 95.49
N CYS A 270 63.42 57.46 94.37
CA CYS A 270 64.08 57.67 93.09
C CYS A 270 63.92 59.10 92.60
N LYS A 271 62.75 59.73 92.80
CA LYS A 271 62.49 61.12 92.42
C LYS A 271 63.31 62.11 93.24
N GLU A 272 63.43 61.92 94.54
CA GLU A 272 64.21 62.79 95.44
C GLU A 272 65.71 62.69 95.20
N LYS A 273 66.20 61.48 94.89
CA LYS A 273 67.64 61.22 94.66
C LYS A 273 68.04 61.33 93.19
N SER A 274 67.12 61.71 92.30
CA SER A 274 67.30 61.75 90.83
C SER A 274 67.85 60.43 90.24
N TYR A 275 67.40 59.29 90.77
CA TYR A 275 67.76 57.98 90.24
C TYR A 275 66.80 57.53 89.14
N ASP A 276 67.32 56.88 88.10
CA ASP A 276 66.51 56.05 87.20
C ASP A 276 65.89 54.90 88.02
N LEU A 277 64.56 54.83 88.08
CA LEU A 277 63.85 53.81 88.85
C LEU A 277 64.23 52.39 88.39
N ALA A 278 64.36 52.16 87.08
CA ALA A 278 64.71 50.84 86.56
C ALA A 278 66.15 50.45 86.92
N GLY A 279 67.10 51.38 86.79
CA GLY A 279 68.48 51.19 87.23
C GLY A 279 68.59 50.97 88.74
N TYR A 280 67.85 51.75 89.55
CA TYR A 280 67.83 51.62 91.00
C TYR A 280 67.30 50.25 91.45
N LEU A 281 66.17 49.80 90.89
CA LEU A 281 65.60 48.49 91.19
C LEU A 281 66.53 47.36 90.72
N HIS A 282 67.15 47.47 89.55
CA HIS A 282 68.11 46.48 89.05
C HIS A 282 69.30 46.31 90.00
N SER A 283 69.87 47.40 90.50
CA SER A 283 70.98 47.36 91.47
C SER A 283 70.56 46.78 92.83
N ARG A 284 69.33 47.05 93.28
CA ARG A 284 68.81 46.55 94.56
C ARG A 284 68.43 45.07 94.51
N LEU A 285 67.84 44.63 93.40
CA LEU A 285 67.42 43.24 93.19
C LEU A 285 68.57 42.33 92.72
N ALA A 286 69.74 42.87 92.36
CA ALA A 286 70.90 42.09 91.95
C ALA A 286 71.37 41.07 93.00
N ASN A 287 71.13 41.36 94.29
CA ASN A 287 71.49 40.48 95.42
C ASN A 287 70.30 39.66 95.94
N SER A 288 69.15 39.71 95.28
CA SER A 288 67.96 38.92 95.65
C SER A 288 68.10 37.47 95.20
N SER A 289 67.30 36.57 95.78
CA SER A 289 67.27 35.15 95.40
C SER A 289 66.83 34.91 93.95
N PHE A 290 66.22 35.90 93.28
CA PHE A 290 65.83 35.83 91.87
C PHE A 290 66.09 37.18 91.19
N PRO A 291 67.29 37.41 90.62
CA PRO A 291 67.63 38.68 90.00
C PRO A 291 66.84 38.89 88.70
N LEU A 292 66.07 39.98 88.64
CA LEU A 292 65.29 40.34 87.46
C LEU A 292 66.16 41.01 86.38
N PRO A 293 66.08 40.58 85.10
CA PRO A 293 66.77 41.24 84.00
C PRO A 293 66.30 42.69 83.81
N LYS A 294 67.19 43.54 83.29
CA LYS A 294 66.90 44.97 83.03
C LYS A 294 65.65 45.18 82.16
N ASN A 295 65.41 44.32 81.16
CA ASN A 295 64.24 44.42 80.28
C ASN A 295 62.92 44.13 81.02
N SER A 296 62.91 43.15 81.93
CA SER A 296 61.77 42.83 82.79
C SER A 296 61.48 43.96 83.78
N ILE A 297 62.53 44.54 84.38
CA ILE A 297 62.40 45.70 85.27
C ILE A 297 61.88 46.92 84.50
N HIS A 298 62.35 47.14 83.28
CA HIS A 298 61.87 48.23 82.43
C HIS A 298 60.38 48.11 82.11
N LEU A 299 59.87 46.89 81.86
CA LEU A 299 58.45 46.63 81.62
C LEU A 299 57.56 46.96 82.82
N ILE A 300 58.03 46.72 84.04
CA ILE A 300 57.27 47.08 85.25
C ILE A 300 57.43 48.55 85.62
N CYS A 301 58.55 49.21 85.31
CA CYS A 301 58.79 50.60 85.75
C CYS A 301 58.15 51.65 84.85
N TYR A 302 58.14 51.42 83.54
CA TYR A 302 57.80 52.45 82.55
C TYR A 302 56.44 52.20 81.87
N PRO A 303 55.76 53.28 81.41
CA PRO A 303 54.58 53.17 80.57
C PRO A 303 54.86 52.30 79.35
N ASN A 304 53.91 51.45 79.00
CA ASN A 304 54.00 50.58 77.84
C ASN A 304 52.61 50.20 77.37
N SER A 305 52.52 49.66 76.15
CA SER A 305 51.25 49.33 75.51
C SER A 305 50.37 48.38 76.32
N ILE A 306 50.94 47.48 77.14
CA ILE A 306 50.18 46.59 78.03
C ILE A 306 49.55 47.39 79.17
N ARG A 307 50.28 48.38 79.69
CA ARG A 307 49.82 49.25 80.76
C ARG A 307 48.76 50.26 80.30
N ASP A 308 48.87 50.76 79.07
CA ASP A 308 47.93 51.73 78.52
C ASP A 308 46.61 51.10 78.07
N GLN A 309 46.62 49.82 77.69
CA GLN A 309 45.44 49.09 77.20
C GLN A 309 44.74 48.22 78.26
N GLY A 310 45.40 47.93 79.38
CA GLY A 310 44.84 47.14 80.48
C GLY A 310 44.31 48.00 81.63
N ASN A 311 43.03 47.86 81.98
CA ASN A 311 42.46 48.50 83.17
C ASN A 311 42.76 47.67 84.44
N TYR A 312 43.52 48.28 85.36
CA TYR A 312 43.95 47.66 86.61
C TYR A 312 42.82 47.27 87.55
N ALA A 313 41.73 48.04 87.60
CA ALA A 313 40.70 47.91 88.64
C ALA A 313 39.72 46.72 88.44
N ALA A 314 39.83 45.97 87.35
CA ALA A 314 38.74 45.11 86.88
C ALA A 314 39.12 43.64 86.63
N HIS A 315 40.34 43.18 86.97
CA HIS A 315 40.78 41.87 86.49
C HIS A 315 41.58 41.04 87.51
N ASN A 316 41.02 39.89 87.90
CA ASN A 316 41.73 38.81 88.61
C ASN A 316 41.98 37.68 87.61
N ALA A 317 43.21 37.55 87.11
CA ALA A 317 43.59 36.48 86.19
C ALA A 317 44.07 35.25 86.97
N THR A 318 43.72 34.05 86.49
CA THR A 318 44.38 32.83 86.98
C THR A 318 45.79 32.71 86.41
N GLU A 319 46.65 31.95 87.08
CA GLU A 319 48.01 31.69 86.64
C GLU A 319 48.06 31.16 85.18
N ASP A 320 47.20 30.19 84.85
CA ASP A 320 47.10 29.62 83.49
C ASP A 320 46.68 30.64 82.42
N GLN A 321 45.81 31.58 82.78
CA GLN A 321 45.35 32.63 81.88
C GLN A 321 46.47 33.63 81.56
N VAL A 322 47.33 33.92 82.55
CA VAL A 322 48.52 34.74 82.38
C VAL A 322 49.54 34.01 81.51
N HIS A 323 49.82 32.74 81.78
CA HIS A 323 50.71 31.92 80.96
C HIS A 323 50.27 31.89 79.48
N LEU A 324 48.98 31.64 79.24
CA LEU A 324 48.41 31.64 77.88
C LEU A 324 48.48 33.02 77.21
N ALA A 325 48.39 34.11 77.97
CA ALA A 325 48.53 35.46 77.42
C ALA A 325 49.99 35.75 77.03
N ILE A 326 50.98 35.29 77.80
CA ILE A 326 52.41 35.45 77.48
C ILE A 326 52.76 34.72 76.19
N THR A 327 52.34 33.46 76.03
CA THR A 327 52.64 32.65 74.83
C THR A 327 52.07 33.26 73.53
N LYS A 328 51.02 34.09 73.65
CA LYS A 328 50.39 34.81 72.53
C LYS A 328 51.06 36.13 72.16
N VAL A 329 52.08 36.58 72.90
CA VAL A 329 52.81 37.83 72.60
C VAL A 329 53.74 37.60 71.41
N GLU A 330 53.50 38.26 70.28
CA GLU A 330 54.29 38.05 69.05
C GLU A 330 55.76 38.47 69.18
N ALA A 331 56.04 39.57 69.90
CA ALA A 331 57.40 40.07 70.06
C ALA A 331 58.21 39.22 71.04
N GLN A 332 59.18 38.46 70.53
CA GLN A 332 59.98 37.51 71.31
C GLN A 332 60.67 38.15 72.52
N ASP A 333 61.29 39.32 72.35
CA ASP A 333 61.99 40.00 73.45
C ASP A 333 61.04 40.39 74.60
N LYS A 334 59.82 40.82 74.26
CA LYS A 334 58.77 41.12 75.24
C LYS A 334 58.26 39.85 75.89
N ARG A 335 58.08 38.78 75.12
CA ARG A 335 57.63 37.47 75.61
C ARG A 335 58.61 36.91 76.64
N VAL A 336 59.91 36.92 76.35
CA VAL A 336 60.96 36.46 77.28
C VAL A 336 60.96 37.29 78.55
N ALA A 337 60.91 38.62 78.44
CA ALA A 337 60.90 39.50 79.61
C ALA A 337 59.64 39.32 80.48
N LEU A 338 58.46 39.09 79.88
CA LEU A 338 57.21 38.78 80.59
C LEU A 338 57.24 37.40 81.23
N ALA A 339 57.81 36.40 80.56
CA ALA A 339 57.97 35.09 81.14
C ALA A 339 58.91 35.10 82.36
N THR A 340 60.03 35.83 82.30
CA THR A 340 60.89 35.98 83.48
C THR A 340 60.18 36.70 84.64
N LEU A 341 59.29 37.65 84.35
CA LEU A 341 58.44 38.26 85.38
C LEU A 341 57.44 37.25 85.95
N TYR A 342 56.86 36.39 85.12
CA TYR A 342 55.99 35.33 85.59
C TYR A 342 56.72 34.35 86.51
N GLU A 343 57.92 33.89 86.12
CA GLU A 343 58.72 32.99 86.96
C GLU A 343 59.06 33.64 88.29
N TYR A 344 59.39 34.94 88.25
CA TYR A 344 59.62 35.72 89.46
C TYR A 344 58.37 35.82 90.34
N VAL A 345 57.20 36.11 89.78
CA VAL A 345 55.94 36.30 90.53
C VAL A 345 55.41 34.99 91.10
N PHE A 346 55.24 33.97 90.27
CA PHE A 346 54.56 32.72 90.63
C PHE A 346 55.52 31.60 91.05
N GLN A 347 56.85 31.80 90.95
CA GLN A 347 57.88 30.80 91.26
C GLN A 347 57.78 29.51 90.43
N ASN A 348 57.02 29.55 89.33
CA ASN A 348 56.87 28.46 88.37
C ASN A 348 57.57 28.81 87.06
N ARG A 349 58.32 27.87 86.50
CA ARG A 349 59.01 28.07 85.23
C ARG A 349 58.07 27.91 84.04
N ILE A 350 58.18 28.82 83.08
CA ILE A 350 57.50 28.71 81.79
C ILE A 350 58.53 28.30 80.74
N VAL A 351 58.16 27.35 79.88
CA VAL A 351 58.88 27.11 78.63
C VAL A 351 58.36 28.12 77.59
N VAL A 352 59.19 29.10 77.25
CA VAL A 352 58.84 30.28 76.43
C VAL A 352 59.13 30.08 74.95
#